data_AF-A0A1C4FCP5-F1
#
_entry.id   AF-A0A1C4FCP5-F1
#
_cell.length_a   1.000
_cell.length_b   1.000
_cell.length_c   1.000
_cell.angle_alpha   90.00
_cell.angle_beta   90.00
_cell.angle_gamma   90.00
#
_symmetry.space_group_name_H-M   'P 1'
#
loop_
_entity.id
_entity.type
_entity.pdbx_description
1 polymer ?
#
loop_
_entity_poly.entity_id
_entity_poly.type
_entity_poly.pdbx_seq_one_letter_code
_entity_poly.pdbx_strand_id
1 'polypeptide(L)' 'MWKKINNYKYHLKDLKFMIWLFPIIGLIYTYDFFYGLMFHQEFYWTNLIFIAMMLIGFLDIKKKIRNNDYRTD' A
#
# COMPACT_ATOMS: atom_id res chain seq x y z
N MET A 1 18.57 -8.31 -11.76
CA MET A 1 17.34 -7.49 -11.82
C MET A 1 16.89 -7.00 -10.45
N TRP A 2 16.85 -7.87 -9.43
CA TRP A 2 16.50 -7.51 -8.04
C TRP A 2 17.23 -6.30 -7.46
N LYS A 3 18.56 -6.19 -7.64
CA LYS A 3 19.32 -4.98 -7.22
C LYS A 3 18.83 -3.68 -7.87
N LYS A 4 18.38 -3.74 -9.13
CA LYS A 4 17.91 -2.58 -9.89
C LYS A 4 16.53 -2.13 -9.41
N ILE A 5 15.68 -3.07 -9.01
CA ILE A 5 14.36 -2.81 -8.41
C ILE A 5 14.54 -2.22 -7.00
N ASN A 6 15.42 -2.80 -6.17
CA ASN A 6 15.67 -2.30 -4.82
C ASN A 6 16.28 -0.88 -4.79
N ASN A 7 17.16 -0.57 -5.74
CA ASN A 7 17.77 0.76 -5.86
C ASN A 7 16.96 1.73 -6.73
N TYR A 8 15.76 1.34 -7.17
CA TYR A 8 14.91 2.24 -7.93
C TYR A 8 14.40 3.36 -7.04
N LYS A 9 14.72 4.60 -7.43
CA LYS A 9 14.22 5.81 -6.78
C LYS A 9 13.01 6.31 -7.54
N TYR A 10 11.86 6.29 -6.88
CA TYR A 10 10.63 6.87 -7.40
C TYR A 10 10.69 8.40 -7.40
N HIS A 11 9.91 9.05 -8.25
CA HIS A 11 9.72 10.51 -8.17
C HIS A 11 8.86 10.87 -6.95
N LEU A 12 9.10 12.04 -6.38
CA LEU A 12 8.30 12.54 -5.25
C LEU A 12 6.81 12.63 -5.58
N LYS A 13 6.46 13.01 -6.82
CA LYS A 13 5.07 13.08 -7.30
C LYS A 13 4.38 11.72 -7.22
N ASP A 14 5.08 10.67 -7.67
CA ASP A 14 4.57 9.30 -7.65
C ASP A 14 4.42 8.79 -6.22
N LEU A 15 5.40 9.04 -5.35
CA LEU A 15 5.31 8.64 -3.94
C LEU A 15 4.16 9.34 -3.21
N LYS A 16 3.92 10.62 -3.47
CA LYS A 16 2.76 11.35 -2.93
C LYS A 16 1.45 10.77 -3.43
N PHE A 17 1.38 10.43 -4.71
CA PHE A 17 0.20 9.76 -5.29
C PHE A 17 -0.05 8.40 -4.61
N MET A 18 0.98 7.58 -4.45
CA MET A 18 0.88 6.28 -3.80
C MET A 18 0.50 6.39 -2.31
N ILE A 19 1.02 7.39 -1.58
CA ILE A 19 0.61 7.67 -0.19
C ILE A 19 -0.88 7.93 -0.07
N TRP A 20 -1.47 8.60 -1.06
CA TRP A 20 -2.90 8.89 -1.06
C TRP A 20 -3.74 7.68 -1.51
N LEU A 21 -3.25 6.93 -2.50
CA LEU A 21 -3.96 5.80 -3.09
C LEU A 21 -4.01 4.55 -2.19
N PHE A 22 -2.90 4.21 -1.52
CA PHE A 22 -2.82 3.02 -0.67
C PHE A 22 -3.82 2.99 0.50
N PRO A 23 -4.04 4.06 1.28
CA PRO A 23 -5.06 4.04 2.33
C PRO A 23 -6.47 3.93 1.76
N ILE A 24 -6.77 4.53 0.60
CA ILE A 24 -8.10 4.41 -0.03
C ILE A 24 -8.39 2.96 -0.38
N ILE A 25 -7.45 2.30 -1.08
CA ILE A 25 -7.62 0.90 -1.47
C ILE A 25 -7.62 -0.01 -0.24
N GLY A 26 -6.73 0.26 0.74
CA GLY A 26 -6.69 -0.47 2.00
C GLY A 26 -8.02 -0.39 2.75
N LEU A 27 -8.67 0.77 2.79
CA LEU A 27 -9.99 0.94 3.41
C LEU A 27 -11.09 0.16 2.68
N ILE A 28 -11.06 0.10 1.35
CA ILE A 28 -12.04 -0.68 0.56
C ILE A 28 -11.96 -2.17 0.93
N TYR A 29 -10.77 -2.77 0.89
CA TYR A 29 -10.61 -4.18 1.26
C TYR A 29 -10.91 -4.44 2.73
N THR A 30 -10.57 -3.48 3.60
CA THR A 30 -10.89 -3.57 5.03
C THR A 30 -12.39 -3.57 5.25
N TYR A 31 -13.11 -2.65 4.60
CA TYR A 31 -14.57 -2.58 4.66
C TYR A 31 -15.20 -3.89 4.17
N ASP A 32 -14.79 -4.39 3.01
CA ASP A 32 -15.32 -5.62 2.43
C ASP A 32 -15.09 -6.84 3.34
N PHE A 33 -13.88 -6.95 3.91
CA PHE A 33 -13.54 -8.01 4.87
C PHE A 33 -14.38 -7.93 6.15
N PHE A 34 -14.50 -6.74 6.76
CA PHE A 34 -15.28 -6.58 7.99
C PHE A 34 -16.79 -6.70 7.76
N TYR A 35 -17.28 -6.27 6.60
CA TYR A 35 -18.67 -6.46 6.20
C TYR A 35 -19.00 -7.95 6.08
N GLY A 36 -18.18 -8.72 5.36
CA GLY A 36 -18.34 -10.17 5.28
C GLY A 36 -18.27 -10.85 6.65
N LEU A 37 -17.35 -10.41 7.51
CA LEU A 37 -17.20 -10.92 8.88
C LEU A 37 -18.43 -10.64 9.76
N MET A 38 -18.96 -9.41 9.71
CA MET A 38 -20.05 -8.94 10.57
C MET A 38 -21.41 -9.50 10.16
N PHE A 39 -21.63 -9.70 8.86
CA PHE A 39 -22.90 -10.19 8.32
C PHE A 39 -22.91 -11.70 8.03
N HIS A 40 -21.90 -12.44 8.52
CA HIS A 40 -21.73 -13.89 8.28
C HIS A 40 -21.83 -14.29 6.80
N GLN A 41 -21.44 -13.38 5.90
CA GLN A 41 -21.35 -13.66 4.48
C GLN A 41 -20.00 -14.31 4.15
N GLU A 42 -19.95 -15.02 3.02
CA GLU A 42 -18.68 -15.53 2.51
C GLU A 42 -17.72 -14.37 2.29
N PHE A 43 -16.55 -14.42 2.94
CA PHE A 43 -15.50 -13.43 2.79
C PHE A 43 -14.22 -14.10 2.28
N TYR A 44 -13.46 -13.34 1.49
CA TYR A 44 -12.23 -13.84 0.92
C TYR A 44 -11.04 -13.54 1.82
N TRP A 45 -10.32 -14.58 2.24
CA TRP A 45 -9.04 -14.45 2.94
C TRP A 45 -7.99 -13.68 2.12
N THR A 46 -8.13 -13.64 0.80
CA THR A 46 -7.29 -12.82 -0.10
C THR A 46 -7.42 -11.33 0.21
N ASN A 47 -8.58 -10.85 0.69
CA ASN A 47 -8.75 -9.46 1.13
C ASN A 47 -7.80 -9.12 2.28
N LEU A 48 -7.59 -10.04 3.22
CA LEU A 48 -6.62 -9.85 4.31
C LEU A 48 -5.18 -9.71 3.79
N ILE A 49 -4.83 -10.50 2.78
CA ILE A 49 -3.51 -10.42 2.12
C ILE A 49 -3.36 -9.06 1.41
N PHE A 50 -4.40 -8.59 0.72
CA PHE A 50 -4.39 -7.25 0.09
C PHE A 50 -4.23 -6.13 1.11
N ILE A 51 -4.96 -6.18 2.23
CA ILE A 51 -4.82 -5.20 3.32
C ILE A 51 -3.38 -5.19 3.84
N ALA A 52 -2.80 -6.36 4.11
CA ALA A 52 -1.42 -6.46 4.59
C ALA A 52 -0.40 -5.90 3.58
N MET A 53 -0.55 -6.21 2.29
CA MET A 53 0.31 -5.68 1.23
C MET A 53 0.20 -4.15 1.12
N MET A 54 -1.01 -3.59 1.21
CA MET A 54 -1.23 -2.14 1.19
C MET A 54 -0.58 -1.44 2.39
N LEU A 55 -0.67 -2.03 3.59
CA LEU A 55 -0.01 -1.50 4.79
C LEU A 55 1.51 -1.52 4.66
N ILE A 56 2.09 -2.64 4.22
CA ILE A 56 3.54 -2.77 4.02
C ILE A 56 4.03 -1.75 2.99
N GLY A 57 3.34 -1.64 1.84
CA GLY A 57 3.66 -0.66 0.82
C GLY A 57 3.58 0.79 1.33
N PHE A 58 2.56 1.10 2.14
CA PHE A 58 2.37 2.43 2.69
C PHE A 58 3.48 2.81 3.68
N LEU A 59 3.89 1.87 4.53
CA LEU A 59 5.01 2.07 5.45
C LEU A 59 6.33 2.22 4.70
N ASP A 60 6.56 1.44 3.63
CA ASP A 60 7.78 1.57 2.82
C ASP A 60 7.87 2.93 2.14
N ILE A 61 6.78 3.43 1.55
CA ILE A 61 6.76 4.77 0.94
C ILE A 61 6.98 5.85 1.99
N LYS A 62 6.32 5.77 3.16
CA LYS A 62 6.56 6.71 4.26
C LYS A 62 8.03 6.71 4.68
N LYS A 63 8.66 5.54 4.76
CA LYS A 63 10.08 5.39 5.08
C LYS A 63 10.97 6.03 4.01
N LYS A 64 10.66 5.83 2.73
CA LYS A 64 11.38 6.44 1.59
C LYS A 64 11.28 7.96 1.61
N ILE A 65 10.08 8.52 1.84
CA ILE A 65 9.91 9.98 1.95
C ILE A 65 10.66 10.52 3.16
N ARG A 66 10.55 9.90 4.34
CA ARG A 66 11.26 10.33 5.55
C ARG A 66 12.78 10.34 5.37
N ASN A 67 13.32 9.40 4.61
CA ASN A 67 14.75 9.28 4.35
C ASN A 67 15.22 10.09 3.13
N ASN A 68 14.35 10.89 2.50
CA ASN A 68 14.64 11.59 1.24
C ASN A 68 15.15 10.65 0.12
N ASP A 69 14.74 9.38 0.14
CA ASP A 69 15.14 8.36 -0.83
C ASP A 69 14.24 8.39 -2.08
N TYR A 70 14.25 9.53 -2.77
CA TYR A 70 13.42 9.79 -3.95
C TYR A 70 14.06 10.80 -4.90
N ARG A 71 13.60 10.83 -6.15
CA ARG A 71 14.01 11.81 -7.17
C ARG A 71 13.11 13.05 -7.11
N THR A 72 13.71 14.21 -7.31
CA THR A 72 13.07 15.54 -7.21
C THR A 72 12.95 16.27 -8.54
N ASP A 73 13.43 15.67 -9.63
CA ASP A 73 13.43 16.18 -11.01
C ASP A 73 12.12 16.91 -11.40
#